data_AF-A0A520INZ4-F1
#
_entry.id   AF-A0A520INZ4-F1
#
_cell.length_a   1.000
_cell.length_b   1.000
_cell.length_c   1.000
_cell.angle_alpha   90.00
_cell.angle_beta   90.00
_cell.angle_gamma   90.00
#
_symmetry.space_group_name_H-M   'P 1'
#
loop_
_entity.id
_entity.type
_entity.pdbx_description
1 polymer ?
#
loop_
_entity_poly.entity_id
_entity_poly.type
_entity_poly.pdbx_seq_one_letter_code
_entity_poly.pdbx_strand_id
1 'polypeptide(L)' 'AGPFTLVPIKRDVDRYGRKLRIVERDGKSLGEALVRTGLARRYGGGKRAPWCRTGWF' A
#
# COMPACT_ATOMS: atom_id res chain seq x y z
N ALA A 1 -15.16 7.99 -11.93
CA ALA A 1 -14.33 7.05 -11.16
C ALA A 1 -15.14 5.78 -10.92
N GLY A 2 -14.62 4.59 -11.26
CA GLY A 2 -15.33 3.33 -11.06
C GLY A 2 -15.25 2.84 -9.60
N PRO A 3 -16.14 1.91 -9.19
CA PRO A 3 -16.14 1.37 -7.83
C PRO A 3 -14.81 0.66 -7.52
N PHE A 4 -14.55 0.51 -6.22
CA PHE A 4 -13.47 -0.31 -5.68
C PHE A 4 -13.99 -1.01 -4.42
N THR A 5 -13.36 -2.13 -4.08
CA THR A 5 -13.67 -2.89 -2.86
C THR A 5 -12.53 -2.74 -1.86
N LEU A 6 -12.86 -2.83 -0.58
CA LEU A 6 -11.92 -2.75 0.53
C LEU A 6 -11.89 -4.10 1.26
N VAL A 7 -10.90 -4.93 0.93
CA VAL A 7 -10.77 -6.28 1.48
C VAL A 7 -9.97 -6.20 2.79
N PRO A 8 -10.45 -6.78 3.90
CA PRO A 8 -9.70 -6.84 5.15
C PRO A 8 -8.49 -7.75 5.03
N ILE A 9 -7.47 -7.50 5.86
CA ILE A 9 -6.30 -8.35 5.99
C ILE A 9 -6.18 -8.89 7.42
N LYS A 10 -5.33 -9.91 7.63
CA LYS A 10 -5.10 -10.53 8.95
C LYS A 10 -4.85 -9.50 10.05
N ARG A 11 -4.07 -8.45 9.75
CA ARG A 11 -3.88 -7.29 10.63
C ARG A 11 -4.88 -6.20 10.25
N ASP A 12 -6.11 -6.30 10.74
CA ASP A 12 -7.21 -5.43 10.31
C ASP A 12 -7.01 -3.94 10.68
N VAL A 13 -6.24 -3.67 11.74
CA VAL A 13 -6.03 -2.33 12.29
C VAL A 13 -4.55 -2.09 12.60
N ASP A 14 -4.08 -0.86 12.36
CA ASP A 14 -2.76 -0.42 12.84
C ASP A 14 -2.78 0.07 14.30
N ARG A 15 -1.60 0.41 14.83
CA ARG A 15 -1.44 0.89 16.23
C ARG A 15 -2.14 2.22 16.52
N TYR A 16 -2.62 2.91 15.50
CA TYR A 16 -3.28 4.21 15.59
C TYR A 16 -4.79 4.09 15.33
N GLY A 17 -5.34 2.88 15.28
CA GLY A 17 -6.77 2.66 15.07
C GLY A 17 -7.22 2.73 13.60
N ARG A 18 -6.29 2.86 12.63
CA ARG A 18 -6.65 2.93 11.21
C ARG A 18 -6.85 1.55 10.62
N LYS A 19 -7.91 1.39 9.83
CA LYS A 19 -8.19 0.15 9.08
C LYS A 19 -7.16 -0.08 7.97
N LEU A 20 -6.61 -1.29 7.91
CA LEU A 20 -5.71 -1.72 6.83
C LEU A 20 -6.49 -2.55 5.81
N ARG A 21 -6.44 -2.16 4.53
CA ARG A 21 -7.25 -2.77 3.47
C ARG A 21 -6.41 -3.06 2.23
N ILE A 22 -6.75 -4.13 1.53
CA ILE A 22 -6.39 -4.29 0.11
C ILE A 22 -7.48 -3.58 -0.68
N VAL A 23 -7.07 -2.62 -1.51
CA VAL A 23 -7.98 -1.91 -2.40
C VAL A 23 -7.99 -2.64 -3.73
N GLU A 24 -9.14 -3.15 -4.15
CA GLU A 24 -9.28 -3.89 -5.40
C GLU A 24 -10.23 -3.20 -6.37
N ARG A 25 -9.95 -3.35 -7.66
CA ARG A 25 -10.86 -3.04 -8.75
C ARG A 25 -10.86 -4.22 -9.71
N ASP A 26 -12.04 -4.74 -10.02
CA ASP A 26 -12.21 -5.92 -10.88
C ASP A 26 -11.37 -7.13 -10.42
N GLY A 27 -11.32 -7.35 -9.10
CA GLY A 27 -10.53 -8.42 -8.46
C GLY A 27 -9.01 -8.22 -8.51
N LYS A 28 -8.53 -7.05 -8.96
CA LYS A 28 -7.10 -6.73 -9.04
C LYS A 28 -6.70 -5.73 -7.97
N SER A 29 -5.64 -6.04 -7.22
CA SER A 29 -5.07 -5.16 -6.20
C SER A 29 -4.45 -3.90 -6.83
N LEU A 30 -4.96 -2.74 -6.45
CA LEU A 30 -4.39 -1.45 -6.83
C LEU A 30 -3.03 -1.23 -6.17
N GLY A 31 -2.84 -1.73 -4.94
CA GLY A 31 -1.56 -1.65 -4.25
C GLY A 31 -0.44 -2.37 -5.00
N GLU A 32 -0.70 -3.60 -5.46
CA GLU A 32 0.25 -4.35 -6.30
C GLU A 32 0.49 -3.66 -7.65
N ALA A 33 -0.55 -3.09 -8.26
CA ALA A 33 -0.40 -2.32 -9.50
C ALA A 33 0.56 -1.13 -9.32
N LEU A 34 0.44 -0.37 -8.22
CA LEU A 34 1.33 0.77 -7.91
C LEU A 34 2.77 0.33 -7.66
N VAL A 35 2.98 -0.82 -7.00
CA VAL A 35 4.33 -1.37 -6.80
C VAL A 35 4.93 -1.79 -8.13
N ARG A 36 4.17 -2.48 -8.98
CA ARG A 36 4.63 -2.94 -10.29
C ARG A 36 5.00 -1.79 -11.22
N THR A 37 4.29 -0.67 -11.17
CA THR A 37 4.58 0.52 -11.99
C THR A 37 5.59 1.48 -11.36
N GLY A 38 6.16 1.14 -10.20
CA GLY A 38 7.17 1.97 -9.53
C GLY A 38 6.62 3.22 -8.82
N LEU A 39 5.29 3.34 -8.70
CA LEU A 39 4.63 4.43 -7.96
C LEU A 39 4.59 4.20 -6.45
N ALA A 40 4.75 2.94 -6.03
CA ALA A 40 4.79 2.54 -4.62
C ALA A 40 5.85 1.47 -4.36
N ARG A 41 6.04 1.13 -3.09
CA ARG A 41 6.97 0.11 -2.62
C ARG A 41 6.32 -0.76 -1.54
N ARG A 42 6.75 -2.02 -1.45
CA ARG A 42 6.29 -2.92 -0.38
C ARG A 42 6.71 -2.37 1.00
N TYR A 43 5.82 -2.54 1.98
CA TYR A 43 6.08 -2.13 3.35
C TYR A 43 7.06 -3.12 4.01
N GLY A 44 8.20 -2.62 4.46
CA GLY A 44 9.28 -3.44 5.04
C GLY A 44 9.12 -3.76 6.53
N GLY A 45 7.95 -3.53 7.13
CA GLY A 45 7.68 -3.90 8.53
C GLY A 45 8.29 -3.00 9.61
N GLY A 46 8.91 -1.88 9.25
CA GLY A 46 9.63 -1.00 10.18
C GLY A 46 9.39 0.49 9.95
N LYS A 47 10.46 1.28 10.13
CA LYS A 47 10.46 2.73 9.89
C LYS A 47 10.07 3.03 8.44
N ARG A 48 9.41 4.17 8.22
CA ARG A 48 9.15 4.68 6.86
C ARG A 48 10.50 4.91 6.18
N ALA A 49 10.63 4.44 4.96
CA ALA A 49 11.75 4.85 4.12
C ALA A 49 11.53 6.25 3.57
N PRO A 50 12.62 6.93 3.19
CA PRO A 50 12.51 8.20 2.50
C PRO A 50 11.76 8.03 1.17
N TRP A 51 11.08 9.10 0.77
CA TRP A 51 10.32 9.14 -0.47
C TRP A 51 11.25 9.31 -1.68
N CYS A 52 12.20 10.25 -1.59
CA CYS A 52 13.34 10.30 -2.49
C CYS A 52 14.32 9.19 -2.12
N ARG A 53 14.99 8.59 -3.11
CA ARG A 53 16.27 7.92 -2.80
C ARG A 53 17.17 9.01 -2.24
N THR A 54 17.73 8.81 -1.05
CA THR A 54 18.81 9.67 -0.57
C THR A 54 19.86 9.65 -1.67
N GLY A 55 19.98 10.76 -2.39
CA GLY A 55 20.94 10.92 -3.46
C GLY A 55 22.32 10.79 -2.84
N TRP A 56 23.10 9.86 -3.35
CA TRP A 56 24.53 10.09 -3.44
C TRP A 56 24.71 11.21 -4.46
N PHE A 57 24.81 12.43 -3.95
CA PHE A 57 25.94 13.28 -4.32
C PHE A 57 27.08 12.89 -3.38
#